data_AF-A0A9E7BLT8-F1
#
_entry.id   AF-A0A9E7BLT8-F1
#
_cell.length_a   1.000
_cell.length_b   1.000
_cell.length_c   1.000
_cell.angle_alpha   90.00
_cell.angle_beta   90.00
_cell.angle_gamma   90.00
#
_symmetry.space_group_name_H-M   'P 1'
#
loop_
_entity.id
_entity.type
_entity.pdbx_description
1 polymer ?
#
loop_
_entity_poly.entity_id
_entity_poly.type
_entity_poly.pdbx_seq_one_letter_code
_entity_poly.pdbx_strand_id
1 'polypeptide(L)'
;MARLSLDDYADPAGGEGSGGEGSDGAGAQGIRVDDASTLVGVPDEFQRLWTPHRMVYIQHGQQPGTDDCPFCVAPSMSDEDALIVARGEHAYALLNLFPYNSGHLLVCPYRHIATYDEATPDEVAEIGSLTQTAMRVIRQVSKNDGFNIGMNQGAVAGAGIAAHLHQHIVPRWAQDANFLPIIAKTKALPQLLGDVRAAIAGAWPVS
;
A
#
# COMPACT_ATOMS: atom_id res chain seq x y z
N MET A 1 18.20 -18.78 24.92
CA MET A 1 17.30 -19.96 24.80
C MET A 1 16.27 -19.87 25.92
N ALA A 2 15.03 -19.50 25.59
CA ALA A 2 13.86 -19.76 26.41
C ALA A 2 12.66 -19.79 25.46
N ARG A 3 12.10 -20.99 25.26
CA ARG A 3 10.85 -21.26 24.54
C ARG A 3 9.69 -20.98 25.51
N LEU A 4 8.68 -20.23 25.07
CA LEU A 4 7.37 -20.19 25.73
C LEU A 4 6.47 -21.22 25.06
N SER A 5 5.80 -22.03 25.88
CA SER A 5 4.93 -23.17 25.51
C SER A 5 3.55 -22.71 25.03
N LEU A 6 2.90 -23.55 24.22
CA LEU A 6 1.66 -23.31 23.48
C LEU A 6 0.37 -23.66 24.26
N ASP A 7 0.39 -23.54 25.60
CA ASP A 7 -0.69 -24.12 26.44
C ASP A 7 -1.71 -23.11 27.01
N ASP A 8 -1.64 -21.80 26.70
CA ASP A 8 -2.44 -20.77 27.39
C ASP A 8 -3.68 -20.25 26.64
N TYR A 9 -4.18 -20.91 25.59
CA TYR A 9 -5.46 -20.53 24.98
C TYR A 9 -6.40 -21.73 24.82
N ALA A 10 -7.02 -22.12 25.94
CA ALA A 10 -8.25 -22.90 25.94
C ALA A 10 -9.43 -21.98 26.29
N ASP A 11 -10.38 -21.89 25.35
CA ASP A 11 -11.69 -21.25 25.48
C ASP A 11 -12.67 -22.15 26.25
N PRO A 12 -13.45 -21.65 27.22
CA PRO A 12 -14.65 -22.32 27.65
C PRO A 12 -15.89 -21.48 27.32
N ALA A 13 -16.64 -21.94 26.33
CA ALA A 13 -18.04 -21.60 26.14
C ALA A 13 -18.91 -22.16 27.29
N GLY A 14 -19.91 -21.37 27.73
CA GLY A 14 -21.16 -21.88 28.30
C GLY A 14 -21.64 -21.23 29.61
N GLY A 15 -22.81 -20.58 29.57
CA GLY A 15 -23.58 -20.22 30.77
C GLY A 15 -24.72 -19.21 30.52
N GLU A 16 -25.95 -19.71 30.36
CA GLU A 16 -27.20 -18.96 30.21
C GLU A 16 -27.68 -18.28 31.53
N GLY A 17 -28.53 -17.24 31.43
CA GLY A 17 -29.20 -16.64 32.61
C GLY A 17 -30.11 -15.42 32.36
N SER A 18 -31.33 -15.69 31.87
CA SER A 18 -32.62 -14.99 32.06
C SER A 18 -32.78 -13.57 32.64
N GLY A 19 -33.61 -12.75 31.96
CA GLY A 19 -34.87 -12.22 32.54
C GLY A 19 -34.97 -10.72 32.87
N GLY A 20 -35.86 -10.01 32.17
CA GLY A 20 -36.38 -8.69 32.60
C GLY A 20 -37.13 -7.91 31.50
N GLU A 21 -38.44 -8.12 31.38
CA GLU A 21 -39.38 -7.30 30.59
C GLU A 21 -39.78 -6.01 31.34
N GLY A 22 -40.09 -4.93 30.61
CA GLY A 22 -40.61 -3.68 31.17
C GLY A 22 -40.94 -2.56 30.17
N SER A 23 -42.02 -2.77 29.41
CA SER A 23 -43.05 -1.82 28.91
C SER A 23 -42.70 -0.48 28.21
N ASP A 24 -43.10 -0.42 26.94
CA ASP A 24 -43.97 0.56 26.24
C ASP A 24 -43.79 2.08 26.44
N GLY A 25 -43.38 2.71 25.33
CA GLY A 25 -43.66 4.11 24.98
C GLY A 25 -43.84 4.25 23.48
N ALA A 26 -45.09 4.35 23.03
CA ALA A 26 -45.48 4.53 21.63
C ALA A 26 -45.09 5.91 21.09
N GLY A 27 -44.68 5.96 19.82
CA GLY A 27 -44.85 7.14 18.96
C GLY A 27 -43.60 7.88 18.49
N ALA A 28 -42.85 7.26 17.57
CA ALA A 28 -42.16 8.00 16.51
C ALA A 28 -42.19 7.14 15.24
N GLN A 29 -43.12 7.46 14.35
CA GLN A 29 -43.24 6.79 13.06
C GLN A 29 -41.93 6.98 12.26
N GLY A 30 -41.31 5.87 11.87
CA GLY A 30 -40.59 5.76 10.60
C GLY A 30 -39.21 6.40 10.50
N ILE A 31 -38.28 6.12 11.42
CA ILE A 31 -36.85 6.21 11.07
C ILE A 31 -36.37 4.80 10.74
N ARG A 32 -36.24 4.51 9.44
CA ARG A 32 -35.38 3.39 9.01
C ARG A 32 -33.97 3.72 9.47
N VAL A 33 -33.47 2.98 10.45
CA VAL A 33 -32.04 2.97 10.74
C VAL A 33 -31.44 2.02 9.72
N ASP A 34 -30.98 2.58 8.60
CA ASP A 34 -30.24 1.81 7.62
C ASP A 34 -28.89 1.38 8.23
N ASP A 35 -28.54 0.11 8.07
CA ASP A 35 -27.25 -0.42 8.52
C ASP A 35 -26.13 0.35 7.81
N ALA A 36 -25.25 0.99 8.59
CA ALA A 36 -24.15 1.80 8.07
C ALA A 36 -23.20 1.01 7.16
N SER A 37 -23.14 -0.31 7.29
CA SER A 37 -22.37 -1.18 6.40
C SER A 37 -22.89 -1.22 4.95
N THR A 38 -24.15 -0.78 4.74
CA THR A 38 -24.79 -0.70 3.42
C THR A 38 -24.74 0.72 2.82
N LEU A 39 -24.29 1.71 3.60
CA LEU A 39 -24.11 3.08 3.15
C LEU A 39 -22.72 3.25 2.53
N VAL A 40 -22.67 3.72 1.28
CA VAL A 40 -21.41 4.00 0.58
C VAL A 40 -20.67 5.12 1.32
N GLY A 41 -19.52 4.79 1.90
CA GLY A 41 -18.62 5.74 2.54
C GLY A 41 -18.80 5.90 4.05
N VAL A 42 -18.73 4.80 4.81
CA VAL A 42 -18.43 4.91 6.25
C VAL A 42 -17.03 5.54 6.39
N PRO A 43 -16.88 6.70 7.08
CA PRO A 43 -15.60 7.39 7.14
C PRO A 43 -14.59 6.61 7.98
N ASP A 44 -13.54 6.08 7.36
CA ASP A 44 -12.30 5.79 8.08
C ASP A 44 -11.62 7.12 8.41
N GLU A 45 -10.98 7.21 9.59
CA GLU A 45 -10.46 8.46 10.15
C GLU A 45 -9.38 9.13 9.30
N PHE A 46 -8.86 8.45 8.28
CA PHE A 46 -8.00 8.97 7.24
C PHE A 46 -8.81 9.16 5.95
N GLN A 47 -9.49 10.32 5.85
CA GLN A 47 -9.98 10.90 4.60
C GLN A 47 -8.80 11.21 3.64
N ARG A 48 -8.08 10.16 3.22
CA ARG A 48 -7.23 10.21 2.04
C ARG A 48 -8.19 10.61 0.91
N LEU A 49 -7.85 11.64 0.16
CA LEU A 49 -8.59 12.05 -1.03
C LEU A 49 -8.62 10.85 -2.00
N TRP A 50 -9.66 10.04 -1.87
CA TRP A 50 -9.84 8.79 -2.58
C TRP A 50 -10.52 9.09 -3.91
N THR A 51 -9.75 9.06 -4.99
CA THR A 51 -10.29 8.91 -6.34
C THR A 51 -10.88 7.48 -6.47
N PRO A 52 -11.99 7.28 -7.21
CA PRO A 52 -12.76 6.03 -7.24
C PRO A 52 -11.96 4.74 -7.54
N HIS A 53 -10.77 4.85 -8.12
CA HIS A 53 -9.96 3.70 -8.51
C HIS A 53 -9.52 2.82 -7.33
N ARG A 54 -9.29 3.36 -6.11
CA ARG A 54 -8.96 2.49 -4.97
C ARG A 54 -10.16 1.63 -4.51
N MET A 55 -11.38 2.09 -4.77
CA MET A 55 -12.59 1.34 -4.47
C MET A 55 -12.79 0.17 -5.44
N VAL A 56 -12.35 0.29 -6.70
CA VAL A 56 -12.46 -0.80 -7.69
C VAL A 56 -11.61 -2.02 -7.29
N TYR A 57 -10.50 -1.83 -6.54
CA TYR A 57 -9.58 -2.92 -6.18
C TYR A 57 -9.91 -3.65 -4.87
N ILE A 58 -10.71 -3.06 -3.96
CA ILE A 58 -10.93 -3.60 -2.60
C ILE A 58 -12.39 -4.04 -2.38
N GLN A 59 -13.30 -3.67 -3.29
CA GLN A 59 -14.75 -3.82 -3.10
C GLN A 59 -15.25 -5.24 -2.81
N HIS A 60 -14.47 -6.29 -3.06
CA HIS A 60 -14.90 -7.68 -2.82
C HIS A 60 -13.88 -8.56 -2.07
N GLY A 61 -12.80 -7.99 -1.51
CA GLY A 61 -11.79 -8.77 -0.78
C GLY A 61 -11.02 -9.80 -1.61
N GLN A 62 -11.21 -9.81 -2.93
CA GLN A 62 -10.48 -10.68 -3.86
C GLN A 62 -9.23 -9.96 -4.37
N GLN A 63 -8.09 -10.65 -4.30
CA GLN A 63 -6.85 -10.18 -4.91
C GLN A 63 -6.93 -10.39 -6.43
N PRO A 64 -6.40 -9.45 -7.24
CA PRO A 64 -6.40 -9.61 -8.69
C PRO A 64 -5.59 -10.84 -9.09
N GLY A 65 -6.12 -11.62 -10.03
CA GLY A 65 -5.34 -12.65 -10.72
C GLY A 65 -4.22 -12.02 -11.58
N THR A 66 -3.42 -12.85 -12.23
CA THR A 66 -2.29 -12.38 -13.06
C THR A 66 -2.70 -11.37 -14.12
N ASP A 67 -3.83 -11.60 -14.78
CA ASP A 67 -4.29 -10.81 -15.94
C ASP A 67 -4.85 -9.44 -15.52
N ASP A 68 -5.28 -9.30 -14.26
CA ASP A 68 -5.81 -8.07 -13.68
C ASP A 68 -4.82 -7.39 -12.72
N CYS A 69 -3.63 -7.97 -12.53
CA CYS A 69 -2.63 -7.45 -11.61
C CYS A 69 -1.93 -6.23 -12.22
N PRO A 70 -2.00 -5.04 -11.58
CA PRO A 70 -1.41 -3.82 -12.15
C PRO A 70 0.11 -3.94 -12.34
N PHE A 71 0.79 -4.74 -11.52
CA PHE A 71 2.23 -4.97 -11.66
C PHE A 71 2.57 -5.97 -12.78
N CYS A 72 1.67 -6.88 -13.13
CA CYS A 72 1.85 -7.72 -14.32
C CYS A 72 1.54 -6.95 -15.61
N VAL A 73 0.56 -6.06 -15.57
CA VAL A 73 0.15 -5.26 -16.74
C VAL A 73 1.15 -4.14 -17.04
N ALA A 74 1.67 -3.46 -16.01
CA ALA A 74 2.55 -2.30 -16.16
C ALA A 74 3.73 -2.51 -17.14
N PRO A 75 4.49 -3.63 -17.10
CA PRO A 75 5.57 -3.88 -18.05
C PRO A 75 5.16 -3.92 -19.52
N SER A 76 3.88 -4.18 -19.83
CA SER A 76 3.34 -4.22 -21.21
C SER A 76 2.93 -2.84 -21.74
N MET A 77 2.86 -1.83 -20.86
CA MET A 77 2.51 -0.46 -21.21
C MET A 77 3.77 0.38 -21.51
N SER A 78 3.57 1.60 -22.02
CA SER A 78 4.64 2.60 -22.07
C SER A 78 5.14 2.93 -20.66
N ASP A 79 6.41 3.33 -20.53
CA ASP A 79 6.96 3.67 -19.23
C ASP A 79 6.30 4.92 -18.64
N GLU A 80 5.85 5.84 -19.49
CA GLU A 80 5.07 7.02 -19.14
C GLU A 80 3.75 6.63 -18.47
N ASP A 81 2.97 5.76 -19.12
CA ASP A 81 1.63 5.38 -18.66
C ASP A 81 1.68 4.49 -17.41
N ALA A 82 2.68 3.60 -17.34
CA ALA A 82 2.89 2.73 -16.17
C ALA A 82 3.69 3.38 -15.04
N LEU A 83 4.18 4.61 -15.23
CA LEU A 83 5.08 5.31 -14.32
C LEU A 83 6.39 4.54 -14.02
N ILE A 84 6.85 3.72 -14.95
CA ILE A 84 8.11 2.98 -14.85
C ILE A 84 9.28 3.97 -15.01
N VAL A 85 10.26 3.86 -14.12
CA VAL A 85 11.49 4.68 -14.16
C VAL A 85 12.70 3.89 -14.61
N ALA A 86 12.70 2.57 -14.44
CA ALA A 86 13.78 1.69 -14.85
C ALA A 86 13.30 0.24 -15.00
N ARG A 87 13.91 -0.47 -15.96
CA ARG A 87 13.67 -1.88 -16.24
C ARG A 87 14.98 -2.65 -16.09
N GLY A 88 14.96 -3.70 -15.27
CA GLY A 88 16.01 -4.71 -15.19
C GLY A 88 15.62 -5.97 -15.96
N GLU A 89 16.33 -7.07 -15.67
CA GLU A 89 16.13 -8.40 -16.27
C GLU A 89 15.04 -9.22 -15.57
N HIS A 90 15.02 -9.21 -14.23
CA HIS A 90 14.11 -9.95 -13.36
C HIS A 90 13.11 -9.05 -12.60
N ALA A 91 13.43 -7.77 -12.44
CA ALA A 91 12.66 -6.79 -11.73
C ALA A 91 12.69 -5.42 -12.40
N TYR A 92 11.78 -4.55 -12.01
CA TYR A 92 11.66 -3.19 -12.51
C TYR A 92 11.25 -2.23 -11.40
N ALA A 93 11.42 -0.93 -11.64
CA ALA A 93 11.09 0.12 -10.70
C ALA A 93 10.08 1.09 -11.30
N LEU A 94 9.07 1.46 -10.52
CA LEU A 94 7.98 2.37 -10.91
C LEU A 94 7.55 3.25 -9.75
N LEU A 95 6.98 4.41 -10.04
CA LEU A 95 6.40 5.25 -8.99
C LEU A 95 5.13 4.63 -8.42
N ASN A 96 4.92 4.81 -7.12
CA ASN A 96 3.64 4.53 -6.51
C ASN A 96 2.64 5.62 -6.94
N LEU A 97 1.51 5.20 -7.52
CA LEU A 97 0.41 6.09 -7.92
C LEU A 97 -0.19 6.87 -6.73
N PHE A 98 -0.08 6.32 -5.52
CA PHE A 98 -0.55 6.94 -4.27
C PHE A 98 0.63 7.15 -3.30
N PRO A 99 1.53 8.10 -3.58
CA PRO A 99 2.80 8.17 -2.89
C PRO A 99 2.64 8.81 -1.49
N TYR A 100 3.20 8.16 -0.46
CA TYR A 100 3.41 8.78 0.84
C TYR A 100 4.23 10.09 0.80
N ASN A 101 5.22 10.18 -0.08
CA ASN A 101 6.04 11.37 -0.32
C ASN A 101 6.42 11.42 -1.80
N SER A 102 6.71 12.61 -2.34
CA SER A 102 7.21 12.73 -3.72
C SER A 102 8.45 11.85 -3.92
N GLY A 103 8.47 11.06 -4.99
CA GLY A 103 9.53 10.08 -5.26
C GLY A 103 9.34 8.73 -4.56
N HIS A 104 8.18 8.45 -3.96
CA HIS A 104 7.86 7.10 -3.47
C HIS A 104 7.85 6.12 -4.65
N LEU A 105 8.84 5.23 -4.64
CA LEU A 105 9.09 4.25 -5.66
C LEU A 105 8.76 2.84 -5.14
N LEU A 106 8.36 1.97 -6.06
CA LEU A 106 8.20 0.54 -5.84
C LEU A 106 9.24 -0.20 -6.70
N VAL A 107 9.78 -1.30 -6.18
CA VAL A 107 10.56 -2.28 -6.97
C VAL A 107 9.80 -3.61 -6.94
N CYS A 108 9.49 -4.15 -8.11
CA CYS A 108 8.67 -5.34 -8.27
C CYS A 108 9.39 -6.34 -9.19
N PRO A 109 9.37 -7.67 -8.89
CA PRO A 109 9.75 -8.67 -9.88
C PRO A 109 8.73 -8.68 -11.03
N TYR A 110 9.15 -9.10 -12.22
CA TYR A 110 8.21 -9.35 -13.32
C TYR A 110 7.30 -10.54 -13.04
N ARG A 111 7.83 -11.57 -12.38
CA ARG A 111 7.08 -12.76 -12.02
C ARG A 111 6.03 -12.45 -10.94
N HIS A 112 4.84 -12.98 -11.12
CA HIS A 112 3.74 -12.83 -10.16
C HIS A 112 3.94 -13.77 -8.97
N ILE A 113 4.59 -13.27 -7.92
CA ILE A 113 4.78 -13.96 -6.64
C ILE A 113 4.22 -13.12 -5.51
N ALA A 114 3.62 -13.75 -4.50
CA ALA A 114 3.01 -13.00 -3.42
C ALA A 114 4.05 -12.51 -2.42
N THR A 115 4.95 -13.40 -1.99
CA THR A 115 5.85 -13.11 -0.88
C THR A 115 7.32 -13.17 -1.23
N TYR A 116 8.15 -12.51 -0.42
CA TYR A 116 9.58 -12.39 -0.67
C TYR A 116 10.33 -13.73 -0.60
N ASP A 117 9.84 -14.69 0.18
CA ASP A 117 10.41 -16.03 0.27
C ASP A 117 10.18 -16.89 -0.98
N GLU A 118 9.28 -16.47 -1.87
CA GLU A 118 9.10 -17.11 -3.17
C GLU A 118 10.09 -16.60 -4.23
N ALA A 119 10.81 -15.51 -3.95
CA ALA A 119 11.75 -14.90 -4.90
C ALA A 119 12.98 -15.78 -5.11
N THR A 120 13.42 -15.88 -6.35
CA THR A 120 14.67 -16.54 -6.74
C THR A 120 15.89 -15.73 -6.29
N PRO A 121 17.08 -16.34 -6.19
CA PRO A 121 18.31 -15.60 -5.86
C PRO A 121 18.59 -14.43 -6.80
N ASP A 122 18.31 -14.58 -8.09
CA ASP A 122 18.55 -13.54 -9.09
C ASP A 122 17.55 -12.38 -8.97
N GLU A 123 16.27 -12.68 -8.72
CA GLU A 123 15.25 -11.66 -8.41
C GLU A 123 15.62 -10.89 -7.13
N VAL A 124 16.06 -11.58 -6.07
CA VAL A 124 16.51 -10.94 -4.81
C VAL A 124 17.70 -10.01 -5.06
N ALA A 125 18.71 -10.48 -5.80
CA ALA A 125 19.88 -9.70 -6.10
C ALA A 125 19.53 -8.43 -6.90
N GLU A 126 18.66 -8.55 -7.90
CA GLU A 126 18.28 -7.42 -8.73
C GLU A 126 17.34 -6.45 -8.01
N ILE A 127 16.38 -6.92 -7.22
CA ILE A 127 15.55 -6.05 -6.36
C ILE A 127 16.46 -5.21 -5.43
N GLY A 128 17.48 -5.84 -4.84
CA GLY A 128 18.48 -5.16 -4.03
C GLY A 128 19.30 -4.13 -4.81
N SER A 129 19.73 -4.46 -6.03
CA SER A 129 20.50 -3.57 -6.91
C SER A 129 19.68 -2.34 -7.36
N LEU A 130 18.44 -2.57 -7.82
CA LEU A 130 17.50 -1.51 -8.19
C LEU A 130 17.19 -0.61 -7.00
N THR A 131 17.02 -1.18 -5.81
CA THR A 131 16.80 -0.41 -4.57
C THR A 131 17.98 0.53 -4.27
N GLN A 132 19.22 0.03 -4.33
CA GLN A 132 20.40 0.86 -4.12
C GLN A 132 20.54 1.97 -5.17
N THR A 133 20.19 1.68 -6.42
CA THR A 133 20.19 2.68 -7.50
C THR A 133 19.12 3.73 -7.28
N ALA A 134 17.89 3.31 -6.98
CA ALA A 134 16.80 4.22 -6.65
C ALA A 134 17.16 5.19 -5.52
N MET A 135 17.76 4.70 -4.43
CA MET A 135 18.18 5.56 -3.31
C MET A 135 19.18 6.65 -3.74
N ARG A 136 20.16 6.31 -4.58
CA ARG A 136 21.15 7.27 -5.09
C ARG A 136 20.50 8.30 -6.01
N VAL A 137 19.68 7.84 -6.95
CA VAL A 137 18.99 8.68 -7.93
C VAL A 137 18.00 9.62 -7.23
N ILE A 138 17.13 9.10 -6.36
CA ILE A 138 16.16 9.91 -5.63
C ILE A 138 16.88 10.96 -4.77
N ARG A 139 17.96 10.60 -4.07
CA ARG A 139 18.75 11.57 -3.29
C ARG A 139 19.36 12.66 -4.16
N GLN A 140 19.82 12.31 -5.36
CA GLN A 140 20.33 13.29 -6.31
C GLN A 140 19.25 14.28 -6.77
N VAL A 141 18.06 13.78 -7.11
CA VAL A 141 16.95 14.56 -7.68
C VAL A 141 16.22 15.39 -6.62
N SER A 142 15.92 14.79 -5.47
CA SER A 142 14.99 15.38 -4.48
C SER A 142 15.68 15.93 -3.22
N LYS A 143 16.99 15.66 -3.05
CA LYS A 143 17.79 16.09 -1.88
C LYS A 143 17.16 15.67 -0.54
N ASN A 144 16.56 14.48 -0.49
CA ASN A 144 16.01 13.93 0.74
C ASN A 144 17.10 13.56 1.76
N ASP A 145 16.71 13.57 3.05
CA ASP A 145 17.62 13.31 4.17
C ASP A 145 17.78 11.81 4.43
N GLY A 146 16.69 11.04 4.34
CA GLY A 146 16.68 9.60 4.65
C GLY A 146 15.63 8.83 3.86
N PHE A 147 15.54 7.52 4.10
CA PHE A 147 14.61 6.63 3.42
C PHE A 147 13.93 5.68 4.40
N ASN A 148 12.67 5.33 4.14
CA ASN A 148 12.07 4.09 4.63
C ASN A 148 12.02 3.08 3.49
N ILE A 149 12.45 1.86 3.78
CA ILE A 149 12.46 0.74 2.84
C ILE A 149 11.77 -0.41 3.55
N GLY A 150 10.68 -0.93 2.99
CA GLY A 150 9.96 -2.07 3.55
C GLY A 150 8.99 -2.74 2.59
N MET A 151 8.61 -3.96 2.91
CA MET A 151 7.61 -4.75 2.20
C MET A 151 6.52 -5.14 3.20
N ASN A 152 5.26 -5.03 2.80
CA ASN A 152 4.16 -5.62 3.54
C ASN A 152 3.90 -7.01 2.94
N GLN A 153 3.90 -8.06 3.77
CA GLN A 153 3.79 -9.45 3.30
C GLN A 153 2.45 -10.07 3.71
N GLY A 154 1.58 -10.31 2.73
CA GLY A 154 0.21 -10.79 2.93
C GLY A 154 -0.80 -9.69 3.24
N ALA A 155 -2.10 -10.00 3.04
CA ALA A 155 -3.18 -9.03 3.17
C ALA A 155 -3.29 -8.42 4.58
N VAL A 156 -3.09 -9.23 5.62
CA VAL A 156 -3.15 -8.79 7.03
C VAL A 156 -2.02 -7.82 7.38
N ALA A 157 -0.87 -7.93 6.73
CA ALA A 157 0.25 -7.00 6.92
C ALA A 157 0.03 -5.65 6.22
N GLY A 158 -1.12 -5.44 5.56
CA GLY A 158 -1.45 -4.20 4.87
C GLY A 158 -0.84 -4.10 3.47
N ALA A 159 -0.55 -5.22 2.81
CA ALA A 159 -0.21 -5.22 1.39
C ALA A 159 -1.45 -4.84 0.56
N GLY A 160 -1.37 -3.74 -0.19
CA GLY A 160 -2.48 -3.28 -1.03
C GLY A 160 -2.81 -4.26 -2.16
N ILE A 161 -1.76 -4.81 -2.79
CA ILE A 161 -1.83 -5.92 -3.75
C ILE A 161 -1.01 -7.06 -3.16
N ALA A 162 -1.66 -7.90 -2.36
CA ALA A 162 -0.98 -8.93 -1.58
C ALA A 162 -0.46 -10.10 -2.43
N ALA A 163 -0.99 -10.27 -3.65
CA ALA A 163 -0.63 -11.36 -4.56
C ALA A 163 0.65 -11.09 -5.37
N HIS A 164 1.20 -9.87 -5.34
CA HIS A 164 2.39 -9.51 -6.10
C HIS A 164 3.36 -8.68 -5.27
N LEU A 165 4.54 -9.22 -5.02
CA LEU A 165 5.62 -8.64 -4.23
C LEU A 165 6.03 -7.26 -4.73
N HIS A 166 6.10 -6.28 -3.83
CA HIS A 166 6.61 -4.96 -4.14
C HIS A 166 7.32 -4.33 -2.95
N GLN A 167 8.53 -3.84 -3.18
CA GLN A 167 9.38 -3.19 -2.20
C GLN A 167 9.15 -1.69 -2.25
N HIS A 168 8.70 -1.10 -1.14
CA HIS A 168 8.55 0.34 -1.03
C HIS A 168 9.89 1.03 -0.78
N ILE A 169 10.14 2.14 -1.45
CA ILE A 169 11.27 3.05 -1.21
C ILE A 169 10.68 4.45 -1.06
N VAL A 170 10.65 4.95 0.17
CA VAL A 170 9.98 6.21 0.51
C VAL A 170 11.04 7.22 0.95
N PRO A 171 11.32 8.27 0.15
CA PRO A 171 12.21 9.34 0.58
C PRO A 171 11.59 10.14 1.72
N ARG A 172 12.42 10.55 2.68
CA ARG A 172 12.04 11.27 3.90
C ARG A 172 12.88 12.54 4.04
N TRP A 173 12.25 13.60 4.53
CA TRP A 173 12.91 14.85 4.91
C TRP A 173 12.72 15.10 6.40
N ALA A 174 13.67 15.82 7.00
CA ALA A 174 13.47 16.38 8.32
C ALA A 174 12.17 17.20 8.31
N GLN A 175 11.24 16.85 9.21
CA GLN A 175 9.94 17.53 9.40
C GLN A 175 8.90 17.31 8.28
N ASP A 176 9.03 16.26 7.47
CA ASP A 176 7.99 15.88 6.50
C ASP A 176 6.67 15.35 7.13
N ALA A 177 6.70 15.09 8.44
CA ALA A 177 5.54 14.95 9.30
C ALA A 177 5.36 16.25 10.09
N ASN A 178 4.72 17.23 9.46
CA ASN A 178 4.29 18.46 10.14
C ASN A 178 2.81 18.34 10.61
N PHE A 179 2.25 19.41 11.16
CA PHE A 179 0.90 19.37 11.72
C PHE A 179 -0.21 19.13 10.66
N LEU A 180 0.05 19.37 9.37
CA LEU A 180 -0.98 19.29 8.31
C LEU A 180 -1.53 17.86 8.12
N PRO A 181 -0.71 16.81 7.96
CA PRO A 181 -1.20 15.43 7.94
C PRO A 181 -1.91 14.99 9.21
N ILE A 182 -1.55 15.57 10.37
CA ILE A 182 -2.04 15.16 11.69
C ILE A 182 -3.37 15.85 12.04
N ILE A 183 -3.46 17.16 11.78
CA ILE A 183 -4.61 18.01 12.16
C ILE A 183 -5.58 18.15 10.98
N ALA A 184 -5.05 18.41 9.78
CA ALA A 184 -5.87 18.63 8.58
C ALA A 184 -6.11 17.36 7.77
N LYS A 185 -5.56 16.20 8.21
CA LYS A 185 -5.69 14.89 7.56
C LYS A 185 -5.34 14.90 6.06
N THR A 186 -4.55 15.89 5.64
CA THR A 186 -4.25 16.19 4.25
C THR A 186 -2.74 16.28 4.10
N LYS A 187 -2.21 15.65 3.05
CA LYS A 187 -0.80 15.77 2.68
C LYS A 187 -0.69 16.38 1.29
N ALA A 188 -0.09 17.56 1.21
CA ALA A 188 0.20 18.19 -0.07
C ALA A 188 1.35 17.44 -0.74
N LEU A 189 1.13 16.94 -1.96
CA LEU A 189 2.18 16.48 -2.86
C LEU A 189 2.49 17.64 -3.82
N PRO A 190 3.66 18.29 -3.70
CA PRO A 190 3.92 19.55 -4.39
C PRO A 190 4.27 19.39 -5.88
N GLN A 191 4.36 18.16 -6.40
CA GLN A 191 4.81 17.87 -7.77
C GLN A 191 3.91 16.85 -8.44
N LEU A 192 3.73 16.98 -9.76
CA LEU A 192 2.99 16.03 -10.58
C LEU A 192 3.79 14.72 -10.72
N LEU A 193 3.09 13.58 -10.71
CA LEU A 193 3.73 12.27 -10.83
C LEU A 193 4.55 12.12 -12.12
N GLY A 194 4.05 12.65 -13.24
CA GLY A 194 4.77 12.61 -14.53
C GLY A 194 6.11 13.34 -14.48
N ASP A 195 6.15 14.53 -13.87
CA ASP A 195 7.38 15.31 -13.72
C ASP A 195 8.39 14.60 -12.82
N VAL A 196 7.91 14.02 -11.71
CA VAL A 196 8.73 13.23 -10.79
C VAL A 196 9.30 12.00 -11.49
N ARG A 197 8.48 11.29 -12.28
CA ARG A 197 8.92 10.12 -13.05
C ARG A 197 10.01 10.52 -14.03
N ALA A 198 9.78 11.56 -14.83
CA ALA A 198 10.73 12.05 -15.82
C ALA A 198 12.06 12.46 -15.17
N ALA A 199 12.02 13.14 -14.03
CA ALA A 199 13.22 13.55 -13.31
C ALA A 199 14.03 12.34 -12.77
N ILE A 200 13.35 11.33 -12.22
CA ILE A 200 14.01 10.12 -11.70
C ILE A 200 14.54 9.27 -12.86
N ALA A 201 13.73 9.01 -13.89
CA ALA A 201 14.13 8.24 -15.06
C ALA A 201 15.31 8.89 -15.80
N GLY A 202 15.27 10.21 -15.99
CA GLY A 202 16.35 10.96 -16.63
C GLY A 202 17.66 11.02 -15.85
N ALA A 203 17.60 10.78 -14.53
CA ALA A 203 18.78 10.67 -13.66
C ALA A 203 19.21 9.21 -13.44
N TRP A 204 18.48 8.23 -14.00
CA TRP A 204 18.83 6.83 -13.85
C TRP A 204 20.09 6.50 -14.67
N PRO A 205 21.07 5.76 -14.12
CA PRO A 205 22.25 5.37 -14.88
C PRO A 205 21.85 4.54 -16.10
N VAL A 206 22.38 4.90 -17.27
CA VAL A 206 22.32 4.04 -18.46
C VAL A 206 23.18 2.81 -18.23
N SER A 207 22.60 1.63 -18.47
CA SER A 207 23.28 0.33 -18.46
C SER A 207 24.11 0.12 -19.72
#